data_AF-Q64502-F1
#
_entry.id   AF-Q64502-F1
#
_cell.length_a   1.000
_cell.length_b   1.000
_cell.length_c   1.000
_cell.angle_alpha   90.00
_cell.angle_beta   90.00
_cell.angle_gamma   90.00
#
_symmetry.space_group_name_H-M   'P 1'
#
loop_
_entity.id
_entity.type
_entity.pdbx_description
1 polymer ?
#
loop_
_entity_poly.entity_id
_entity_poly.type
_entity_poly.pdbx_seq_one_letter_code
_entity_poly.pdbx_strand_id
1 'polypeptide(L)' 'YWPEPSESSSYGCYQVTCHSEEGNPAYIFRKMTLFNQEKNESRQLTQIQYTAWPDHGVPDDSSDFLDF' A
#
# COMPACT_ATOMS: atom_id res chain seq x y z
N TYR A 1 8.89 -0.51 5.81
CA TYR A 1 9.19 -0.22 4.38
C TYR A 1 8.22 0.79 3.76
N TRP A 2 7.10 1.11 4.41
CA TRP A 2 6.25 2.28 4.11
C TRP A 2 5.91 3.01 5.43
N PRO A 3 5.60 4.32 5.41
CA PRO A 3 5.21 5.07 6.60
C PRO A 3 3.80 4.70 7.10
N GLU A 4 3.55 4.96 8.37
CA GLU A 4 2.22 4.87 8.98
C GLU A 4 1.24 5.89 8.35
N PRO A 5 -0.09 5.69 8.49
CA PRO A 5 -1.08 6.62 7.97
C PRO A 5 -0.86 8.03 8.50
N SER A 6 -0.92 9.03 7.61
CA SER A 6 -0.64 10.45 7.92
C SER A 6 0.83 10.76 8.24
N GLU A 7 1.74 9.79 8.10
CA GLU A 7 3.17 10.00 8.23
C GLU A 7 3.89 10.04 6.89
N SER A 8 5.11 10.59 6.93
CA SER A 8 6.05 10.53 5.80
C SER A 8 7.36 9.91 6.23
N SER A 9 7.93 9.09 5.38
CA SER A 9 9.22 8.43 5.58
C SER A 9 10.13 8.72 4.39
N SER A 10 11.39 9.03 4.68
CA SER A 10 12.40 9.30 3.66
C SER A 10 13.27 8.06 3.43
N TYR A 11 13.41 7.69 2.16
CA TYR A 11 14.16 6.55 1.66
C TYR A 11 15.17 7.04 0.62
N GLY A 12 16.33 7.51 1.08
CA GLY A 12 17.34 8.12 0.22
C GLY A 12 16.81 9.42 -0.41
N CYS A 13 16.78 9.49 -1.75
CA CYS A 13 16.25 10.62 -2.50
C CYS A 13 14.72 10.60 -2.70
N TYR A 14 14.04 9.58 -2.17
CA TYR A 14 12.60 9.46 -2.25
C TYR A 14 11.97 9.72 -0.89
N GLN A 15 10.91 10.52 -0.88
CA GLN A 15 10.06 10.71 0.28
C GLN A 15 8.70 10.08 0.00
N VAL A 16 8.29 9.14 0.82
CA VAL A 16 6.97 8.52 0.73
C VAL A 16 6.10 9.15 1.81
N THR A 17 4.91 9.60 1.44
CA THR A 17 3.89 10.08 2.38
C THR A 17 2.66 9.21 2.27
N CYS A 18 2.16 8.68 3.38
CA CYS A 18 0.91 7.94 3.43
C CYS A 18 -0.23 8.88 3.80
N HIS A 19 -1.24 8.98 2.93
CA HIS A 19 -2.37 9.88 3.11
C HIS A 19 -3.55 9.18 3.76
N SER A 20 -3.87 7.98 3.30
CA SER A 20 -4.96 7.18 3.84
C SER A 20 -4.64 5.70 3.77
N GLU A 21 -5.19 4.97 4.74
CA GLU A 21 -5.29 3.52 4.73
C GLU A 21 -6.77 3.20 4.83
N GLU A 22 -7.31 2.54 3.80
CA GLU A 22 -8.71 2.18 3.67
C GLU A 22 -8.78 0.70 3.29
N GLY A 23 -9.54 -0.12 4.01
CA GLY A 23 -9.51 -1.55 3.76
C GLY A 23 -10.52 -2.35 4.57
N ASN A 24 -10.63 -3.61 4.19
CA ASN A 24 -11.45 -4.64 4.82
C ASN A 24 -10.52 -5.72 5.43
N PRO A 25 -11.04 -6.70 6.18
CA PRO A 25 -10.20 -7.77 6.74
C PRO A 25 -9.39 -8.55 5.69
N ALA A 26 -9.87 -8.55 4.43
CA ALA A 26 -9.24 -9.26 3.32
C ALA A 26 -8.17 -8.48 2.57
N TYR A 27 -8.29 -7.15 2.50
CA TYR A 27 -7.38 -6.30 1.73
C TYR A 27 -7.30 -4.89 2.32
N ILE A 28 -6.12 -4.29 2.19
CA ILE A 28 -5.83 -2.93 2.63
C ILE A 28 -5.35 -2.12 1.44
N PHE A 29 -6.00 -1.00 1.16
CA PHE A 29 -5.56 0.00 0.20
C PHE A 29 -4.88 1.15 0.94
N ARG A 30 -3.66 1.50 0.53
CA ARG A 30 -2.97 2.69 1.02
C ARG A 30 -2.77 3.68 -0.11
N LYS A 31 -3.29 4.89 0.05
CA LYS A 31 -3.01 6.00 -0.86
C LYS A 31 -1.76 6.71 -0.37
N MET A 32 -0.74 6.69 -1.19
CA MET A 32 0.57 7.26 -0.89
C MET A 32 0.98 8.26 -1.97
N THR A 33 1.93 9.12 -1.65
CA THR A 33 2.64 9.94 -2.63
C THR A 33 4.12 9.67 -2.50
N LEU A 34 4.74 9.31 -3.62
CA LEU A 34 6.17 9.20 -3.77
C LEU A 34 6.69 10.52 -4.34
N PHE A 35 7.47 11.24 -3.55
CA PHE A 35 8.17 12.45 -3.95
C PHE A 35 9.64 12.13 -4.22
N ASN A 36 10.12 12.44 -5.42
CA ASN A 36 11.51 12.35 -5.80
C ASN A 36 12.17 13.72 -5.59
N GLN A 37 13.05 13.81 -4.59
CA GLN A 37 13.74 15.05 -4.22
C GLN A 37 14.80 15.46 -5.24
N GLU A 38 15.43 14.51 -5.94
CA GLU A 38 16.45 14.82 -6.97
C GLU A 38 15.85 15.43 -8.23
N LYS A 39 14.67 14.94 -8.65
CA LYS A 39 13.96 15.44 -9.84
C LYS A 39 12.90 16.48 -9.52
N ASN A 40 12.65 16.71 -8.23
CA ASN A 40 11.57 17.56 -7.72
C ASN A 40 10.19 17.17 -8.30
N GLU A 41 9.97 15.87 -8.52
CA GLU A 41 8.73 15.31 -9.08
C GLU A 41 7.95 14.56 -8.00
N SER A 42 6.62 14.64 -8.05
CA SER A 42 5.74 13.81 -7.20
C SER A 42 4.89 12.87 -8.06
N ARG A 43 4.62 11.68 -7.53
CA ARG A 43 3.71 10.69 -8.14
C ARG A 43 2.80 10.11 -7.07
N GLN A 44 1.53 9.97 -7.41
CA GLN A 44 0.58 9.24 -6.58
C GLN A 44 0.81 7.73 -6.72
N LEU A 45 0.76 7.02 -5.61
CA LEU A 45 0.96 5.59 -5.52
C LEU A 45 -0.20 4.99 -4.75
N THR A 46 -0.81 3.94 -5.29
CA THR A 46 -1.82 3.15 -4.57
C THR A 46 -1.18 1.80 -4.27
N GLN A 47 -0.97 1.52 -2.99
CA GLN A 47 -0.53 0.21 -2.53
C GLN A 47 -1.77 -0.61 -2.19
N ILE A 48 -1.79 -1.88 -2.59
CA ILE A 48 -2.83 -2.83 -2.23
C ILE A 48 -2.15 -4.01 -1.54
N GLN A 49 -2.58 -4.33 -0.34
CA GLN A 49 -2.06 -5.45 0.44
C GLN A 49 -3.21 -6.42 0.72
N TYR A 50 -3.11 -7.64 0.21
CA TYR A 50 -4.04 -8.71 0.56
C TYR A 50 -3.61 -9.36 1.88
N THR A 51 -4.49 -9.33 2.89
CA THR A 51 -4.21 -9.74 4.28
C THR A 51 -4.93 -11.01 4.70
N ALA A 52 -5.92 -11.48 3.92
CA ALA A 52 -6.63 -12.73 4.21
C ALA A 52 -5.97 -13.97 3.59
N TRP A 53 -4.70 -13.90 3.19
CA TRP A 53 -3.98 -15.09 2.73
C TRP A 53 -3.51 -15.91 3.94
N PRO A 54 -4.02 -17.13 4.18
CA PRO A 54 -3.59 -17.94 5.32
C PRO A 54 -2.15 -18.45 5.14
N ASP A 55 -1.35 -18.46 6.21
CA ASP A 55 0.03 -18.98 6.22
C ASP A 55 0.12 -20.48 5.82
N HIS A 56 -0.95 -21.24 6.05
CA HIS A 56 -1.07 -22.64 5.67
C HIS A 56 -2.40 -22.88 4.96
N GLY A 57 -2.37 -23.08 3.65
CA GLY A 57 -3.53 -23.38 2.81
C GLY A 57 -3.63 -22.49 1.58
N VAL A 58 -4.79 -22.52 0.93
CA VAL A 58 -5.26 -21.54 -0.06
C VAL A 58 -6.57 -20.97 0.48
N PRO A 59 -6.97 -19.74 0.09
CA PRO A 59 -8.28 -19.21 0.43
C PRO A 59 -9.40 -20.20 0.02
N ASP A 60 -10.37 -20.44 0.90
CA ASP A 60 -11.43 -21.46 0.72
C ASP A 60 -12.37 -21.12 -0.45
N ASP A 61 -12.40 -19.86 -0.89
CA ASP A 61 -13.26 -19.38 -1.98
C ASP A 61 -12.45 -18.59 -3.01
N SER A 62 -12.45 -19.05 -4.26
CA SER A 62 -11.72 -18.44 -5.39
C SER A 62 -12.31 -17.11 -5.87
N SER A 63 -13.47 -16.73 -5.33
CA SER A 63 -14.23 -15.56 -5.79
C SER A 63 -13.58 -14.24 -5.35
N ASP A 64 -13.03 -14.16 -4.14
CA ASP A 64 -12.33 -12.98 -3.62
C ASP A 64 -10.97 -12.70 -4.30
N PHE A 65 -10.37 -13.72 -4.92
CA PHE A 65 -9.13 -13.56 -5.70
C PHE A 65 -9.39 -13.07 -7.14
N LEU A 66 -10.57 -13.36 -7.69
CA LEU A 66 -10.93 -13.02 -9.08
C LEU A 66 -11.57 -11.63 -9.24
N ASP A 67 -11.97 -10.98 -8.14
CA ASP A 67 -12.48 -9.60 -8.15
C ASP A 67 -11.35 -8.54 -8.02
N PHE A 68 -10.08 -8.98 -8.02
CA PHE A 68 -8.89 -8.14 -7.91
C PHE A 68 -8.40 -7.59 -9.27
#